data_AF-A0A7V3I3N6-F1
#
_entry.id   AF-A0A7V3I3N6-F1
#
_cell.length_a   1.000
_cell.length_b   1.000
_cell.length_c   1.000
_cell.angle_alpha   90.00
_cell.angle_beta   90.00
_cell.angle_gamma   90.00
#
_symmetry.space_group_name_H-M   'P 1'
#
loop_
_entity.id
_entity.type
_entity.pdbx_description
1 polymer ?
#
loop_
_entity_poly.entity_id
_entity_poly.type
_entity_poly.pdbx_seq_one_letter_code
_entity_poly.pdbx_strand_id
1 'polypeptide(L)' 'MSKQMSALQKARAAYEPKLPKALRSGRISVELGEPSHPPTDQDEIKRLFPNTYGQPVARIVEGEGGLSTEPLKVGVVLSG' A
#
# COMPACT_ATOMS: atom_id res chain seq x y z
N MET A 1 18.70 28.16 -2.17
CA MET A 1 17.95 28.70 -3.32
C MET A 1 16.47 28.42 -3.09
N SER A 2 15.66 29.43 -2.73
CA SER A 2 14.21 29.27 -2.59
C SER A 2 13.59 29.07 -3.97
N LYS A 3 13.02 27.90 -4.23
CA LYS A 3 12.37 27.56 -5.51
C LYS A 3 11.17 28.49 -5.70
N GLN A 4 11.21 29.36 -6.70
CA GLN A 4 10.12 30.29 -7.00
C GLN A 4 8.94 29.49 -7.57
N MET A 5 7.88 29.30 -6.78
CA MET A 5 6.68 28.56 -7.18
C MET A 5 5.69 29.50 -7.86
N SER A 6 5.14 29.07 -9.00
CA SER A 6 4.04 29.77 -9.66
C SER A 6 2.76 29.74 -8.82
N ALA A 7 1.82 30.65 -9.09
CA ALA A 7 0.52 30.68 -8.41
C ALA A 7 -0.24 29.34 -8.54
N LEU A 8 -0.18 28.71 -9.72
CA LEU A 8 -0.80 27.40 -9.96
C LEU A 8 -0.13 26.28 -9.16
N GLN A 9 1.20 26.28 -9.06
CA GLN A 9 1.92 25.29 -8.26
C GLN A 9 1.56 25.39 -6.78
N LYS A 10 1.39 26.62 -6.26
CA LYS A 10 0.93 26.86 -4.89
C LYS A 10 -0.49 26.31 -4.68
N ALA A 11 -1.40 26.62 -5.61
CA ALA A 11 -2.77 26.11 -5.55
C ALA A 11 -2.82 24.57 -5.61
N ARG A 12 -1.99 23.94 -6.46
CA ARG A 12 -1.94 22.48 -6.58
C ARG A 12 -1.32 21.80 -5.35
N ALA A 13 -0.32 22.41 -4.73
CA ALA A 13 0.32 21.87 -3.52
C ALA A 13 -0.61 21.90 -2.30
N ALA A 14 -1.60 22.80 -2.27
CA ALA A 14 -2.60 22.89 -1.20
C ALA A 14 -3.72 21.84 -1.32
N TYR A 15 -3.75 21.04 -2.39
CA TYR A 15 -4.75 20.00 -2.56
C TYR A 15 -4.49 18.83 -1.59
N GLU A 16 -5.47 18.54 -0.74
CA GLU A 16 -5.48 17.34 0.10
C GLU A 16 -6.08 16.15 -0.66
N PRO A 17 -5.31 15.07 -0.90
CA PRO A 17 -5.83 13.87 -1.56
C PRO A 17 -6.95 13.21 -0.77
N LYS A 18 -8.01 12.80 -1.48
CA LYS A 18 -9.13 12.07 -0.87
C LYS A 18 -8.70 10.64 -0.56
N LEU A 19 -8.54 10.32 0.72
CA LEU A 19 -8.22 8.96 1.18
C LEU A 19 -9.49 8.07 1.24
N PRO A 20 -9.35 6.74 1.26
CA PRO A 20 -10.41 5.81 1.68
C PRO A 20 -10.78 5.99 3.17
N LYS A 21 -11.99 5.57 3.57
CA LYS A 21 -12.45 5.72 4.96
C LYS A 21 -11.55 5.00 5.97
N ALA A 22 -11.19 3.75 5.69
CA ALA A 22 -10.31 2.95 6.55
C ALA A 22 -8.97 3.63 6.85
N LEU A 23 -8.35 4.28 5.85
CA LEU A 23 -7.04 4.93 6.03
C LEU A 23 -7.13 6.30 6.72
N ARG A 24 -8.31 6.92 6.79
CA ARG A 24 -8.49 8.22 7.46
C ARG A 24 -8.50 8.12 8.98
N SER A 25 -9.10 7.06 9.52
CA SER A 25 -9.29 6.92 10.97
C SER A 25 -7.99 6.54 11.70
N GLY A 26 -7.00 6.00 10.98
CA GLY A 26 -5.79 5.41 11.55
C GLY A 26 -6.04 4.10 12.31
N ARG A 27 -7.29 3.63 12.37
CA ARG A 27 -7.70 2.40 13.06
C ARG A 27 -8.07 1.37 12.02
N ILE A 28 -7.07 0.61 11.59
CA ILE A 28 -7.20 -0.38 10.55
C ILE A 28 -6.96 -1.79 11.07
N SER A 29 -7.65 -2.75 10.47
CA SER A 29 -7.37 -4.17 10.56
C SER A 29 -7.22 -4.76 9.16
N VAL A 30 -6.63 -5.95 9.09
CA VAL A 30 -6.41 -6.69 7.84
C VAL A 30 -7.22 -7.98 7.87
N GLU A 31 -8.09 -8.15 6.89
CA GLU A 31 -8.83 -9.39 6.64
C GLU A 31 -8.16 -10.13 5.48
N LEU A 32 -7.90 -11.42 5.66
CA LEU A 32 -7.33 -12.28 4.61
C LEU A 32 -8.43 -13.05 3.91
N GLY A 33 -8.46 -12.96 2.59
CA GLY A 33 -9.38 -13.70 1.72
C GLY A 33 -8.74 -14.95 1.11
N GLU A 34 -9.22 -15.31 -0.08
CA GLU A 34 -8.78 -16.51 -0.80
C GLU A 34 -7.30 -16.46 -1.22
N PRO A 35 -6.62 -17.61 -1.29
CA PRO A 35 -5.27 -17.74 -1.85
C PRO A 35 -5.19 -17.25 -3.30
N SER A 36 -4.14 -16.49 -3.63
CA SER A 36 -3.90 -16.02 -5.00
C SER A 36 -3.35 -17.12 -5.91
N HIS A 37 -3.74 -17.09 -7.19
CA HIS A 37 -3.28 -18.05 -8.19
C HIS A 37 -2.88 -17.28 -9.46
N PRO A 38 -1.75 -17.62 -10.10
CA PRO A 38 -1.40 -17.01 -11.37
C PRO A 38 -2.35 -17.49 -12.47
N PRO A 39 -2.60 -16.65 -13.49
CA PRO A 39 -3.50 -16.99 -14.58
C PRO A 39 -2.95 -18.13 -15.47
N THR A 40 -1.62 -18.31 -15.53
CA THR A 40 -0.94 -19.37 -16.30
C THR A 40 0.24 -19.95 -15.49
N ASP A 41 0.80 -21.07 -15.95
CA ASP A 41 2.07 -21.66 -15.49
C ASP A 41 2.17 -21.95 -13.98
N GLN A 42 1.05 -22.37 -13.39
CA GLN A 42 0.92 -22.56 -11.94
C GLN A 42 2.00 -23.47 -11.35
N ASP A 43 2.30 -24.60 -12.00
CA ASP A 43 3.28 -25.57 -11.50
C ASP A 43 4.73 -25.09 -11.58
N GLU A 44 5.06 -24.26 -12.57
CA GLU A 44 6.39 -23.66 -12.69
C GLU A 44 6.56 -22.51 -11.70
N ILE A 45 5.58 -21.61 -11.61
CA ILE A 45 5.61 -20.48 -10.67
C ILE A 45 5.64 -20.99 -9.23
N LYS A 46 4.89 -22.05 -8.91
CA LYS A 46 4.92 -22.66 -7.58
C LYS A 46 6.29 -23.23 -7.22
N ARG A 47 7.01 -23.79 -8.19
CA ARG A 47 8.39 -24.29 -8.00
C ARG A 47 9.39 -23.15 -7.80
N LEU A 48 9.24 -22.04 -8.55
CA LEU A 48 10.14 -20.90 -8.48
C LEU A 48 9.95 -20.05 -7.20
N PHE A 49 8.72 -19.99 -6.67
CA PHE A 49 8.35 -19.12 -5.56
C PHE A 49 7.75 -19.87 -4.36
N PRO A 50 8.46 -20.84 -3.75
CA PRO A 50 7.90 -21.72 -2.73
C PRO A 50 7.44 -21.00 -1.46
N ASN A 51 8.01 -19.83 -1.16
CA ASN A 51 7.71 -19.07 0.07
C ASN A 51 6.62 -18.01 -0.10
N THR A 52 6.22 -17.70 -1.34
CA THR A 52 5.31 -16.59 -1.65
C THR A 52 4.14 -16.99 -2.55
N TYR A 53 4.18 -18.18 -3.16
CA TYR A 53 3.06 -18.69 -3.93
C TYR A 53 1.82 -18.89 -3.05
N GLY A 54 0.64 -18.47 -3.53
CA GLY A 54 -0.61 -18.73 -2.85
C GLY A 54 -0.91 -17.80 -1.67
N GLN A 55 -0.18 -16.69 -1.50
CA GLN A 55 -0.50 -15.74 -0.43
C GLN A 55 -1.93 -15.19 -0.61
N PRO A 56 -2.69 -15.05 0.49
CA PRO A 56 -4.08 -14.61 0.43
C PRO A 56 -4.21 -13.14 0.08
N VAL A 57 -5.33 -12.76 -0.53
CA VAL A 57 -5.66 -11.36 -0.77
C VAL A 57 -5.93 -10.65 0.56
N ALA A 58 -5.17 -9.59 0.86
CA ALA A 58 -5.35 -8.77 2.04
C ALA A 58 -6.32 -7.61 1.78
N ARG A 59 -7.36 -7.47 2.61
CA ARG A 59 -8.29 -6.35 2.62
C ARG A 59 -8.10 -5.51 3.87
N ILE A 60 -7.91 -4.21 3.69
CA ILE A 60 -7.82 -3.25 4.80
C ILE A 60 -9.24 -2.78 5.14
N VAL A 61 -9.66 -3.00 6.38
CA VAL A 61 -10.98 -2.58 6.90
C VAL A 61 -10.80 -1.71 8.14
N GLU A 62 -11.87 -1.04 8.56
CA GLU A 62 -11.89 -0.35 9.85
C GLU A 62 -11.89 -1.38 10.98
N GLY A 63 -11.01 -1.22 11.97
CA GLY A 63 -10.86 -2.19 13.06
C GLY A 63 -10.23 -1.56 14.29
N GLU A 64 -9.96 -2.35 15.32
CA GLU A 64 -9.59 -1.84 16.65
C GLU A 64 -8.17 -1.23 16.73
N GLY A 65 -7.41 -1.21 15.64
CA GLY A 65 -6.01 -0.79 15.66
C GLY A 65 -5.14 -1.77 16.46
N GLY A 66 -3.85 -1.48 16.59
CA GLY A 66 -2.85 -2.40 17.14
C GLY A 66 -1.61 -2.56 16.28
N LEU A 67 -1.51 -1.79 15.19
CA LEU A 67 -0.29 -1.64 14.43
C LEU A 67 0.75 -0.87 15.26
N SER A 68 2.01 -1.29 15.15
CA SER A 68 3.12 -0.58 15.76
C SER A 68 3.20 0.85 15.21
N THR A 69 3.40 1.80 16.11
CA THR A 69 3.64 3.22 15.78
C THR A 69 5.12 3.58 15.88
N GLU A 70 6.00 2.58 15.98
CA GLU A 70 7.43 2.80 16.04
C GLU A 70 7.95 3.42 14.74
N PRO A 71 8.98 4.29 14.82
CA PRO A 71 9.57 4.90 13.62
C PRO A 71 10.08 3.85 12.62
N LEU A 72 9.64 3.97 11.37
CA LEU A 72 10.06 3.11 10.27
C LEU A 72 11.17 3.79 9.46
N LYS A 73 12.18 3.03 9.05
CA LYS A 73 13.14 3.42 8.01
C LYS A 73 12.70 2.79 6.69
N VAL A 74 12.30 3.62 5.73
CA VAL A 74 11.72 3.18 4.45
C VAL A 74 12.55 3.68 3.28
N GLY A 75 12.94 2.77 2.37
CA GLY A 75 13.54 3.10 1.09
C GLY A 75 12.47 3.16 0.00
N VAL A 76 12.51 4.18 -0.87
CA VAL A 76 11.56 4.35 -1.97
C VAL A 76 12.33 4.45 -3.29
N VAL A 77 11.93 3.65 -4.28
CA VAL A 77 12.50 3.64 -5.64
C VAL A 77 11.39 3.98 -6.64
N LEU A 78 11.66 4.95 -7.53
CA LEU A 78 10.78 5.27 -8.66
C LEU A 78 11.39 4.66 -9.93
N SER A 79 10.76 3.60 -10.45
CA SER A 79 11.15 2.96 -11.72
C SER A 79 10.22 3.43 -12.83
N GLY A 80 10.80 3.86 -13.95
CA GLY A 80 10.09 4.18 -15.20
C GLY A 80 10.17 3.05 -16.19
#